data_AF-A0A7V5DEA1-F1
#
_entry.id   AF-A0A7V5DEA1-F1
#
_cell.length_a   1.000
_cell.length_b   1.000
_cell.length_c   1.000
_cell.angle_alpha   90.00
_cell.angle_beta   90.00
_cell.angle_gamma   90.00
#
_symmetry.space_group_name_H-M   'P 1'
#
loop_
_entity.id
_entity.type
_entity.pdbx_description
1 polymer ?
#
loop_
_entity_poly.entity_id
_entity_poly.type
_entity_poly.pdbx_seq_one_letter_code
_entity_poly.pdbx_strand_id
1 'polypeptide(L)'
;MEIPTRFDAWTIVFLIAAVQGYFVAFVLARWRQGQKQSNRLLAALLLLFSLTLTEYVFYWSNNVLIYPQIAGATEMFTFLFGPLIYLYCRTIYEGKPLTKSDLWHTLPFLLAVGCNMPWYVLDAETKRAALQQQHPWPLPRVWMQVLLWSRIAHMICYTVWNFIYLRRQPRVGITTRWALRLNMFFGGFVVAYMSYFILVRFPFFNATWDYHISAVMTAFIYLIAYSGYVQPAVFDGYQWTEPNAPVKYRNSGLTPEASRSLLQNLTFLMEQEKAYHDPDINLEKLANSLNASKHHVSQVINEHLGVSFFEYVNQLRIEEAKQILA
;
A
#
# COMPACT_ATOMS: atom_id res chain seq x y z
N MET A 1 36.16 14.21 23.46
CA MET A 1 35.68 12.85 23.81
C MET A 1 35.02 12.30 22.55
N GLU A 2 35.57 11.25 21.94
CA GLU A 2 34.93 10.61 20.79
C GLU A 2 33.57 10.05 21.23
N ILE A 3 32.50 10.39 20.52
CA ILE A 3 31.17 9.87 20.79
C ILE A 3 31.09 8.51 20.11
N PRO A 4 31.06 7.38 20.85
CA PRO A 4 31.13 6.07 20.24
C PRO A 4 29.79 5.75 19.57
N THR A 5 29.82 5.48 18.27
CA THR A 5 28.72 4.82 17.56
C THR A 5 28.52 3.42 18.12
N ARG A 6 27.26 3.05 18.40
CA ARG A 6 26.93 1.74 18.97
C ARG A 6 25.81 1.08 18.17
N PHE A 7 26.17 0.16 17.29
CA PHE A 7 25.17 -0.72 16.67
C PHE A 7 24.94 -1.94 17.53
N ASP A 8 23.68 -2.30 17.70
CA ASP A 8 23.22 -3.56 18.29
C ASP A 8 22.43 -4.36 17.23
N ALA A 9 22.02 -5.57 17.58
CA ALA A 9 21.28 -6.42 16.65
C ALA A 9 19.97 -5.76 16.14
N TRP A 10 19.29 -4.99 17.00
CA TRP A 10 18.03 -4.34 16.66
C TRP A 10 18.22 -3.22 15.64
N THR A 11 19.14 -2.30 15.89
CA THR A 11 19.47 -1.17 15.00
C THR A 11 19.94 -1.65 13.63
N ILE A 12 20.66 -2.78 13.54
CA ILE A 12 21.04 -3.39 12.26
C ILE A 12 19.81 -3.90 11.50
N VAL A 13 18.91 -4.63 12.18
CA VAL A 13 17.65 -5.11 11.56
C VAL A 13 16.81 -3.96 11.04
N PHE A 14 16.68 -2.88 11.81
CA PHE A 14 15.92 -1.70 11.41
C PHE A 14 16.58 -0.95 10.25
N LEU A 15 17.91 -0.90 10.20
CA LEU A 15 18.64 -0.30 9.08
C LEU A 15 18.38 -1.08 7.78
N ILE A 16 18.44 -2.41 7.82
CA ILE A 16 18.12 -3.26 6.66
C ILE A 16 16.68 -3.02 6.21
N ALA A 17 15.72 -2.97 7.15
CA ALA A 17 14.33 -2.69 6.84
C ALA A 17 14.13 -1.31 6.21
N ALA A 18 14.83 -0.28 6.68
CA ALA A 18 14.78 1.06 6.09
C ALA A 18 15.33 1.08 4.66
N VAL A 19 16.47 0.41 4.41
CA VAL A 19 17.05 0.26 3.06
C VAL A 19 16.09 -0.44 2.11
N GLN A 20 15.45 -1.52 2.56
CA GLN A 20 14.43 -2.20 1.78
C GLN A 20 13.23 -1.29 1.51
N GLY A 21 12.79 -0.51 2.50
CA GLY A 21 11.70 0.45 2.34
C GLY A 21 12.00 1.52 1.30
N TYR A 22 13.23 2.05 1.26
CA TYR A 22 13.68 2.96 0.20
C TYR A 22 13.64 2.30 -1.18
N PHE A 23 14.14 1.08 -1.29
CA PHE A 23 14.12 0.34 -2.55
C PHE A 23 12.69 0.11 -3.05
N VAL A 24 11.79 -0.38 -2.20
CA VAL A 24 10.39 -0.64 -2.56
C VAL A 24 9.66 0.66 -2.91
N ALA A 25 9.90 1.74 -2.17
CA ALA A 25 9.35 3.05 -2.50
C ALA A 25 9.79 3.51 -3.90
N PHE A 26 11.08 3.35 -4.24
CA PHE A 26 11.61 3.67 -5.56
C PHE A 26 10.95 2.83 -6.67
N VAL A 27 10.86 1.51 -6.48
CA VAL A 27 10.22 0.60 -7.45
C VAL A 27 8.76 0.99 -7.70
N LEU A 28 8.00 1.23 -6.63
CA LEU A 28 6.59 1.65 -6.73
C LEU A 28 6.44 2.99 -7.46
N ALA A 29 7.34 3.95 -7.20
CA ALA A 29 7.27 5.27 -7.82
C ALA A 29 7.64 5.26 -9.30
N ARG A 30 8.61 4.41 -9.71
CA ARG A 30 9.26 4.54 -11.03
C ARG A 30 8.98 3.43 -12.02
N TRP A 31 8.79 2.20 -11.56
CA TRP A 31 8.81 1.01 -12.43
C TRP A 31 7.47 0.28 -12.54
N ARG A 32 6.53 0.57 -11.64
CA ARG A 32 5.25 -0.14 -11.65
C ARG A 32 4.31 0.39 -12.73
N GLN A 33 3.94 -0.49 -13.65
CA GLN A 33 2.87 -0.29 -14.65
C GLN A 33 1.51 -0.40 -13.92
N GLY A 34 0.51 0.40 -14.29
CA GLY A 34 -0.80 0.44 -13.61
C GLY A 34 -1.23 1.84 -13.13
N GLN A 35 -1.96 1.93 -12.03
CA GLN A 35 -2.39 3.21 -11.43
C GLN A 35 -1.23 3.97 -10.78
N LYS A 36 -0.48 4.70 -11.62
CA LYS A 36 0.74 5.47 -11.23
C LYS A 36 0.54 6.37 -10.01
N GLN A 37 -0.64 6.97 -9.84
CA GLN A 37 -0.91 7.89 -8.74
C GLN A 37 -1.05 7.17 -7.39
N SER A 38 -1.80 6.07 -7.35
CA SER A 38 -1.94 5.23 -6.15
C SER A 38 -0.58 4.67 -5.71
N ASN A 39 0.21 4.16 -6.67
CA ASN A 39 1.55 3.64 -6.40
C ASN A 39 2.51 4.71 -5.86
N ARG A 40 2.41 5.97 -6.34
CA ARG A 40 3.19 7.10 -5.80
C ARG A 40 2.80 7.47 -4.36
N LEU A 41 1.51 7.40 -4.02
CA LEU A 41 1.05 7.68 -2.65
C LEU A 41 1.57 6.62 -1.67
N LEU A 42 1.56 5.36 -2.06
CA LEU A 42 2.12 4.29 -1.24
C LEU A 42 3.65 4.36 -1.17
N ALA A 43 4.32 4.72 -2.27
CA ALA A 43 5.76 4.99 -2.28
C ALA A 43 6.12 6.13 -1.32
N ALA A 44 5.34 7.22 -1.32
CA ALA A 44 5.52 8.32 -0.37
C ALA A 44 5.34 7.84 1.08
N LEU A 45 4.30 7.05 1.36
CA LEU A 45 4.08 6.48 2.69
C LEU A 45 5.28 5.63 3.16
N LEU A 46 5.76 4.72 2.29
CA LEU A 46 6.92 3.89 2.57
C LEU A 46 8.19 4.72 2.78
N LEU A 47 8.40 5.74 1.95
CA LEU A 47 9.55 6.64 2.06
C LEU A 47 9.55 7.34 3.42
N LEU A 48 8.41 7.87 3.87
CA LEU A 48 8.31 8.54 5.16
C LEU A 48 8.55 7.56 6.33
N PHE A 49 7.97 6.35 6.30
CA PHE A 49 8.29 5.32 7.31
C PHE A 49 9.77 4.94 7.32
N SER A 50 10.41 4.84 6.14
CA SER A 50 11.82 4.48 6.02
C SER A 50 12.74 5.59 6.53
N LEU A 51 12.40 6.86 6.27
CA LEU A 51 13.09 8.03 6.82
C LEU A 51 12.98 8.05 8.35
N THR A 52 11.77 7.86 8.90
CA THR A 52 11.59 7.80 10.35
C THR A 52 12.35 6.64 10.97
N LEU A 53 12.35 5.46 10.35
CA LEU A 53 13.09 4.32 10.87
C LEU A 53 14.60 4.55 10.84
N THR A 54 15.11 5.25 9.81
CA THR A 54 16.52 5.65 9.73
C THR A 54 16.89 6.64 10.83
N GLU A 55 16.05 7.65 11.10
CA GLU A 55 16.27 8.56 12.22
C GLU A 55 16.31 7.81 13.56
N TYR A 56 15.43 6.83 13.77
CA TYR A 56 15.43 5.98 14.96
C TYR A 56 16.73 5.16 15.09
N VAL A 57 17.25 4.61 13.99
CA VAL A 57 18.56 3.95 13.99
C VAL A 57 19.66 4.94 14.40
N PHE A 58 19.62 6.17 13.90
CA PHE A 58 20.60 7.21 14.28
C PHE A 58 20.49 7.57 15.77
N TYR A 59 19.28 7.64 16.30
CA TYR A 59 19.03 7.90 17.71
C TYR A 59 19.64 6.79 18.59
N TRP A 60 19.24 5.54 18.36
CA TRP A 60 19.67 4.39 19.17
C TRP A 60 21.14 4.02 19.00
N SER A 61 21.76 4.38 17.87
CA SER A 61 23.20 4.18 17.64
C SER A 61 24.10 5.31 18.14
N ASN A 62 23.54 6.32 18.83
CA ASN A 62 24.19 7.57 19.22
C ASN A 62 24.71 8.45 18.06
N ASN A 63 24.47 8.05 16.81
CA ASN A 63 24.85 8.83 15.63
C ASN A 63 24.09 10.15 15.53
N VAL A 64 22.95 10.28 16.21
CA VAL A 64 22.22 11.55 16.34
C VAL A 64 23.06 12.64 17.02
N LEU A 65 24.02 12.29 17.88
CA LEU A 65 24.92 13.27 18.48
C LEU A 65 26.04 13.72 17.53
N ILE A 66 26.41 12.86 16.58
CA ILE A 66 27.38 13.19 15.52
C ILE A 66 26.70 14.08 14.46
N TYR A 67 25.47 13.70 14.06
CA TYR A 67 24.65 14.37 13.06
C TYR A 67 23.35 14.93 13.67
N PRO A 68 23.42 15.94 14.54
CA PRO A 68 22.28 16.46 15.29
C PRO A 68 21.22 17.14 14.41
N GLN A 69 21.55 17.46 13.16
CA GLN A 69 20.60 18.00 12.17
C GLN A 69 19.43 17.05 11.88
N ILE A 70 19.65 15.75 12.04
CA ILE A 70 18.68 14.69 11.73
C ILE A 70 17.65 14.54 12.86
N ALA A 71 18.00 14.95 14.08
CA ALA A 71 17.14 14.84 15.26
C ALA A 71 15.84 15.64 15.09
N GLY A 72 14.71 14.99 15.32
CA GLY A 72 13.37 15.55 15.20
C GLY A 72 12.92 15.80 13.76
N ALA A 73 13.71 15.41 12.74
CA ALA A 73 13.43 15.77 11.35
C ALA A 73 12.18 15.05 10.80
N THR A 74 11.91 13.83 11.29
CA THR A 74 10.80 13.01 10.77
C THR A 74 9.62 12.93 11.72
N GLU A 75 9.71 13.51 12.93
CA GLU A 75 8.63 13.47 13.91
C GLU A 75 7.30 14.04 13.39
N MET A 76 7.37 15.06 12.52
CA MET A 76 6.17 15.70 11.96
C MET A 76 5.53 14.84 10.85
N PHE A 77 6.23 13.85 10.28
CA PHE A 77 5.68 12.98 9.22
C PHE A 77 4.48 12.15 9.69
N THR A 78 4.28 11.98 11.00
CA THR A 78 3.09 11.34 11.55
C THR A 78 1.78 12.03 11.14
N PHE A 79 1.82 13.33 10.84
CA PHE A 79 0.67 14.06 10.30
C PHE A 79 0.36 13.70 8.83
N LEU A 80 1.27 13.04 8.12
CA LEU A 80 1.09 12.67 6.72
C LEU A 80 0.67 11.20 6.55
N PHE A 81 1.00 10.31 7.50
CA PHE A 81 0.72 8.87 7.36
C PHE A 81 -0.77 8.56 7.12
N GLY A 82 -1.65 9.06 7.98
CA GLY A 82 -3.10 8.85 7.88
C GLY A 82 -3.70 9.37 6.58
N PRO A 83 -3.45 10.64 6.21
CA PRO A 83 -3.95 11.20 4.96
C PRO A 83 -3.40 10.52 3.70
N LEU A 84 -2.14 10.08 3.69
CA LEU A 84 -1.60 9.33 2.56
C LEU A 84 -2.34 8.00 2.35
N ILE A 85 -2.70 7.30 3.43
CA ILE A 85 -3.53 6.09 3.36
C ILE A 85 -4.94 6.42 2.87
N TYR A 86 -5.55 7.51 3.34
CA TYR A 86 -6.85 7.98 2.87
C TYR A 86 -6.85 8.23 1.36
N LEU A 87 -5.92 9.07 0.89
CA LEU A 87 -5.79 9.45 -0.50
C LEU A 87 -5.46 8.23 -1.37
N TYR A 88 -4.61 7.33 -0.88
CA TYR A 88 -4.33 6.05 -1.53
C TYR A 88 -5.62 5.25 -1.75
N CYS A 89 -6.39 5.01 -0.68
CA CYS A 89 -7.67 4.30 -0.77
C CYS A 89 -8.62 5.00 -1.75
N ARG A 90 -8.72 6.33 -1.66
CA ARG A 90 -9.59 7.12 -2.53
C ARG A 90 -9.25 6.99 -4.01
N THR A 91 -7.96 7.05 -4.36
CA THR A 91 -7.53 6.87 -5.76
C THR A 91 -7.88 5.48 -6.29
N ILE A 92 -7.83 4.45 -5.45
CA ILE A 92 -8.18 3.08 -5.85
C ILE A 92 -9.67 2.90 -6.07
N TYR A 93 -10.51 3.37 -5.14
CA TYR A 93 -11.95 3.13 -5.19
C TYR A 93 -12.69 4.09 -6.11
N GLU A 94 -12.26 5.35 -6.17
CA GLU A 94 -12.94 6.39 -6.96
C GLU A 94 -12.26 6.66 -8.30
N GLY A 95 -11.02 6.20 -8.52
CA GLY A 95 -10.25 6.51 -9.72
C GLY A 95 -9.95 8.00 -9.92
N LYS A 96 -10.29 8.85 -8.96
CA LYS A 96 -10.14 10.31 -9.04
C LYS A 96 -8.69 10.72 -8.77
N PRO A 97 -8.12 11.59 -9.61
CA PRO A 97 -6.80 12.12 -9.34
C PRO A 97 -6.80 13.04 -8.11
N LEU A 98 -5.61 13.22 -7.53
CA LEU A 98 -5.37 14.26 -6.53
C LEU A 98 -5.63 15.66 -7.12
N THR A 99 -6.26 16.49 -6.32
CA THR A 99 -6.65 17.86 -6.63
C THR A 99 -5.98 18.83 -5.65
N LYS A 100 -6.05 20.14 -5.92
CA LYS A 100 -5.53 21.16 -5.00
C LYS A 100 -6.25 21.15 -3.64
N SER A 101 -7.51 20.70 -3.58
CA SER A 101 -8.24 20.56 -2.32
C SER A 101 -7.57 19.55 -1.38
N ASP A 102 -6.90 18.54 -1.93
CA ASP A 102 -6.22 17.52 -1.12
C ASP A 102 -5.00 18.06 -0.37
N LEU A 103 -4.49 19.23 -0.76
CA LEU A 103 -3.41 19.89 -0.02
C LEU A 103 -3.85 20.31 1.39
N TRP A 104 -5.16 20.45 1.66
CA TRP A 104 -5.65 20.70 3.02
C TRP A 104 -5.23 19.59 4.00
N HIS A 105 -5.08 18.36 3.53
CA HIS A 105 -4.58 17.26 4.35
C HIS A 105 -3.13 17.43 4.81
N THR A 106 -2.34 18.28 4.12
CA THR A 106 -0.96 18.60 4.48
C THR A 106 -0.85 19.76 5.47
N LEU A 107 -1.94 20.51 5.70
CA LEU A 107 -1.92 21.67 6.58
C LEU A 107 -1.49 21.34 8.02
N PRO A 108 -1.99 20.27 8.68
CA PRO A 108 -1.54 19.91 10.02
C PRO A 108 -0.02 19.66 10.09
N PHE A 109 0.55 19.04 9.05
CA PHE A 109 1.99 18.84 8.93
C PHE A 109 2.74 20.18 8.82
N LEU A 110 2.30 21.07 7.92
CA LEU A 110 2.96 22.37 7.73
C LEU A 110 2.89 23.25 8.98
N LEU A 111 1.75 23.27 9.67
CA LEU A 111 1.59 23.98 10.94
C LEU A 111 2.52 23.40 12.01
N ALA A 112 2.60 22.07 12.12
CA ALA A 112 3.47 21.42 13.09
C ALA A 112 4.96 21.69 12.81
N VAL A 113 5.37 21.68 11.54
CA VAL A 113 6.72 22.09 11.11
C VAL A 113 6.99 23.56 11.47
N GLY A 114 6.03 24.45 11.21
CA GLY A 114 6.14 25.86 11.58
C GLY A 114 6.28 26.06 13.10
N CYS A 115 5.49 25.34 13.90
CA CYS A 115 5.63 25.34 15.36
C CYS A 115 6.96 24.77 15.83
N ASN A 116 7.53 23.78 15.12
CA ASN A 116 8.81 23.18 15.46
C ASN A 116 10.02 23.93 14.89
N MET A 117 9.80 25.00 14.12
CA MET A 117 10.86 25.78 13.48
C MET A 117 11.97 26.26 14.43
N PRO A 118 11.69 26.68 15.69
CA PRO A 118 12.74 27.05 16.65
C PRO A 118 13.77 25.93 16.90
N TRP A 119 13.38 24.66 16.77
CA TRP A 119 14.32 23.53 16.83
C TRP A 119 15.12 23.39 15.53
N TYR A 120 14.44 23.47 14.38
CA TYR A 120 15.09 23.25 13.08
C TYR A 120 16.16 24.29 12.74
N VAL A 121 16.00 25.54 13.16
CA VAL A 121 16.95 26.64 12.89
C VAL A 121 18.20 26.64 13.78
N LEU A 122 18.21 25.87 14.86
CA LEU A 122 19.40 25.77 15.71
C LEU A 122 20.58 25.18 14.93
N ASP A 123 21.77 25.70 15.22
CA ASP A 123 23.02 25.15 14.71
C ASP A 123 23.31 23.77 15.33
N ALA A 124 24.28 23.07 14.73
CA ALA A 124 24.60 21.70 15.10
C ALA A 124 25.12 21.57 16.55
N GLU A 125 25.88 22.56 17.04
CA GLU A 125 26.46 22.53 18.37
C GLU A 125 25.38 22.72 19.43
N THR A 126 24.50 23.71 19.24
CA THR A 126 23.37 23.95 20.13
C THR A 126 22.40 22.77 20.17
N LYS A 127 22.09 22.15 19.02
CA LYS A 127 21.27 20.92 18.97
C LYS A 127 21.93 19.77 19.74
N ARG A 128 23.24 19.57 19.57
CA ARG A 128 23.97 18.52 20.29
C ARG A 128 23.96 18.76 21.80
N ALA A 129 24.24 19.99 22.24
CA ALA A 129 24.18 20.36 23.65
C ALA A 129 22.78 20.14 24.23
N ALA A 130 21.72 20.45 23.49
CA ALA A 130 20.34 20.20 23.90
C ALA A 130 20.02 18.71 24.03
N LEU A 131 20.45 17.87 23.09
CA LEU A 131 20.30 16.41 23.15
C LEU A 131 21.04 15.79 24.35
N GLN A 132 22.15 16.40 24.78
CA GLN A 132 22.92 16.00 25.96
C GLN A 132 22.42 16.63 27.26
N GLN A 133 21.28 17.33 27.24
CA GLN A 133 20.68 18.04 28.38
C GLN A 133 21.57 19.16 28.96
N GLN A 134 22.53 19.67 28.17
CA GLN A 134 23.43 20.76 28.54
C GLN A 134 22.90 22.13 28.07
N HIS A 135 21.91 22.14 27.18
CA HIS A 135 21.21 23.33 26.72
C HIS A 135 19.69 23.11 26.84
N PRO A 136 18.90 24.10 27.25
CA PRO A 136 17.44 23.95 27.30
C PRO A 136 16.86 23.66 25.92
N TRP A 137 15.77 22.89 25.88
CA TRP A 137 15.03 22.70 24.63
C TRP A 137 14.38 24.03 24.20
N PRO A 138 14.44 24.42 22.91
CA PRO A 138 13.98 25.75 22.47
C PRO A 138 12.46 25.93 22.55
N LEU A 139 11.71 24.83 22.64
CA LEU A 139 10.25 24.85 22.75
C LEU A 139 9.82 24.60 24.20
N PRO A 140 8.89 25.42 24.74
CA PRO A 140 8.29 25.14 26.03
C PRO A 140 7.65 23.75 26.09
N ARG A 141 7.79 23.08 27.25
CA ARG A 141 7.29 21.71 27.45
C ARG A 141 5.81 21.53 27.12
N VAL A 142 4.98 22.54 27.38
CA VAL A 142 3.55 22.53 27.05
C VAL A 142 3.33 22.39 25.54
N TRP A 143 4.09 23.11 24.71
CA TRP A 143 3.99 23.01 23.26
C TRP A 143 4.43 21.65 22.74
N MET A 144 5.49 21.07 23.31
CA MET A 144 5.91 19.72 22.97
C MET A 144 4.81 18.69 23.26
N GLN A 145 4.11 18.83 24.40
CA GLN A 145 2.99 17.96 24.75
C GLN A 145 1.78 18.16 23.82
N VAL A 146 1.45 19.41 23.48
CA VAL A 146 0.36 19.70 22.52
C VAL A 146 0.66 19.09 21.15
N LEU A 147 1.90 19.24 20.64
CA LEU A 147 2.32 18.62 19.38
C LEU A 147 2.26 17.09 19.45
N LEU A 148 2.75 16.49 20.55
CA LEU A 148 2.68 15.04 20.76
C LEU A 148 1.24 14.50 20.79
N TRP A 149 0.34 15.13 21.53
CA TRP A 149 -1.03 14.63 21.64
C TRP A 149 -1.85 14.95 20.40
N SER A 150 -1.60 16.07 19.73
CA SER A 150 -2.26 16.39 18.46
C SER A 150 -1.87 15.42 17.34
N ARG A 151 -0.60 14.98 17.24
CA ARG A 151 -0.22 13.94 16.27
C ARG A 151 -0.89 12.60 16.55
N ILE A 152 -0.97 12.18 17.82
CA ILE A 152 -1.67 10.94 18.20
C ILE A 152 -3.17 11.05 17.86
N ALA A 153 -3.82 12.13 18.28
CA ALA A 153 -5.23 12.37 17.98
C ALA A 153 -5.50 12.40 16.47
N HIS A 154 -4.65 13.09 15.70
CA HIS A 154 -4.74 13.12 14.24
C HIS A 154 -4.64 11.72 13.63
N MET A 155 -3.67 10.91 14.04
CA MET A 155 -3.55 9.53 13.51
C MET A 155 -4.73 8.64 13.90
N ILE A 156 -5.29 8.79 15.12
CA ILE A 156 -6.50 8.08 15.54
C ILE A 156 -7.69 8.49 14.65
N CYS A 157 -7.90 9.80 14.46
CA CYS A 157 -8.95 10.32 13.61
C CYS A 157 -8.87 9.75 12.18
N TYR A 158 -7.68 9.72 11.57
CA TYR A 158 -7.52 9.13 10.24
C TYR A 158 -7.67 7.61 10.23
N THR A 159 -7.23 6.91 11.28
CA THR A 159 -7.45 5.45 11.38
C THR A 159 -8.94 5.12 11.37
N VAL A 160 -9.73 5.87 12.13
CA VAL A 160 -11.20 5.73 12.20
C VAL A 160 -11.85 6.19 10.90
N TRP A 161 -11.47 7.36 10.36
CA TRP A 161 -12.01 7.87 9.10
C TRP A 161 -11.74 6.88 7.96
N ASN A 162 -10.51 6.42 7.79
CA ASN A 162 -10.15 5.43 6.78
C ASN A 162 -10.97 4.15 6.94
N PHE A 163 -11.17 3.66 8.17
CA PHE A 163 -12.01 2.49 8.41
C PHE A 163 -13.47 2.72 7.98
N ILE A 164 -14.07 3.85 8.37
CA ILE A 164 -15.44 4.21 7.99
C ILE A 164 -15.55 4.36 6.46
N TYR A 165 -14.59 5.04 5.84
CA TYR A 165 -14.52 5.21 4.39
C TYR A 165 -14.49 3.85 3.68
N LEU A 166 -13.57 2.96 4.09
CA LEU A 166 -13.44 1.63 3.51
C LEU A 166 -14.68 0.75 3.70
N ARG A 167 -15.40 0.89 4.81
CA ARG A 167 -16.66 0.18 5.07
C ARG A 167 -17.81 0.64 4.18
N ARG A 168 -17.76 1.86 3.67
CA ARG A 168 -18.75 2.44 2.73
C ARG A 168 -18.47 2.09 1.27
N GLN A 169 -17.28 1.59 0.96
CA GLN A 169 -16.92 1.22 -0.41
C GLN A 169 -17.53 -0.13 -0.81
N PRO A 170 -17.82 -0.33 -2.11
CA PRO A 170 -18.19 -1.63 -2.65
C PRO A 170 -17.16 -2.68 -2.24
N ARG A 171 -17.62 -3.84 -1.76
CA ARG A 171 -16.71 -4.91 -1.35
C ARG A 171 -16.13 -5.58 -2.56
N VAL A 172 -14.83 -5.46 -2.74
CA VAL A 172 -14.12 -6.15 -3.79
C VAL A 172 -12.98 -6.97 -3.21
N GLY A 173 -13.18 -8.29 -3.23
CA GLY A 173 -12.55 -9.24 -2.31
C GLY A 173 -11.10 -8.96 -1.96
N ILE A 174 -10.19 -8.87 -2.94
CA ILE A 174 -8.75 -8.70 -2.69
C ILE A 174 -8.41 -7.26 -2.30
N THR A 175 -8.88 -6.28 -3.06
CA THR A 175 -8.60 -4.85 -2.85
C THR A 175 -9.12 -4.35 -1.50
N THR A 176 -10.33 -4.76 -1.10
CA THR A 176 -10.90 -4.42 0.20
C THR A 176 -10.14 -5.07 1.35
N ARG A 177 -9.76 -6.35 1.22
CA ARG A 177 -8.91 -7.01 2.22
C ARG A 177 -7.54 -6.37 2.33
N TRP A 178 -6.97 -5.91 1.22
CA TRP A 178 -5.71 -5.17 1.24
C TRP A 178 -5.85 -3.83 1.97
N ALA A 179 -6.80 -3.00 1.56
CA ALA A 179 -6.96 -1.67 2.14
C ALA A 179 -7.30 -1.72 3.64
N LEU A 180 -8.12 -2.70 4.05
CA LEU A 180 -8.39 -2.94 5.48
C LEU A 180 -7.15 -3.42 6.23
N ARG A 181 -6.34 -4.32 5.66
CA ARG A 181 -5.05 -4.73 6.26
C ARG A 181 -4.11 -3.54 6.40
N LEU A 182 -3.97 -2.71 5.37
CA LEU A 182 -3.14 -1.50 5.41
C LEU A 182 -3.57 -0.57 6.55
N ASN A 183 -4.88 -0.30 6.68
CA ASN A 183 -5.40 0.55 7.76
C ASN A 183 -5.28 -0.11 9.15
N MET A 184 -5.44 -1.43 9.24
CA MET A 184 -5.27 -2.18 10.50
C MET A 184 -3.83 -2.10 11.01
N PHE A 185 -2.85 -2.31 10.13
CA PHE A 185 -1.43 -2.17 10.47
C PHE A 185 -1.07 -0.73 10.84
N PHE A 186 -1.65 0.26 10.16
CA PHE A 186 -1.52 1.66 10.57
C PHE A 186 -2.11 1.89 11.97
N GLY A 187 -3.30 1.38 12.26
CA GLY A 187 -3.88 1.43 13.60
C GLY A 187 -3.01 0.74 14.66
N GLY A 188 -2.39 -0.40 14.33
CA GLY A 188 -1.41 -1.07 15.18
C GLY A 188 -0.18 -0.20 15.47
N PHE A 189 0.34 0.50 14.46
CA PHE A 189 1.39 1.51 14.65
C PHE A 189 0.94 2.63 15.59
N VAL A 190 -0.28 3.17 15.42
CA VAL A 190 -0.81 4.21 16.30
C VAL A 190 -0.92 3.73 17.75
N VAL A 191 -1.39 2.50 17.97
CA VAL A 191 -1.48 1.89 19.30
C VAL A 191 -0.09 1.71 19.91
N ALA A 192 0.87 1.14 19.18
CA ALA A 192 2.24 0.97 19.65
C ALA A 192 2.87 2.32 20.01
N TYR A 193 2.74 3.31 19.12
CA TYR A 193 3.22 4.67 19.33
C TYR A 193 2.61 5.33 20.56
N MET A 194 1.28 5.31 20.69
CA MET A 194 0.57 5.87 21.84
C MET A 194 0.95 5.15 23.14
N SER A 195 1.07 3.81 23.10
CA SER A 195 1.40 2.99 24.27
C SER A 195 2.76 3.39 24.87
N TYR A 196 3.78 3.63 24.04
CA TYR A 196 5.09 4.09 24.50
C TYR A 196 4.99 5.37 25.32
N PHE A 197 4.33 6.39 24.76
CA PHE A 197 4.21 7.69 25.43
C PHE A 197 3.32 7.66 26.67
N ILE A 198 2.43 6.67 26.82
CA ILE A 198 1.67 6.44 28.06
C ILE A 198 2.54 5.72 29.09
N LEU A 199 3.15 4.61 28.69
CA LEU A 199 3.87 3.70 29.57
C LEU A 199 5.15 4.31 30.15
N VAL A 200 5.82 5.22 29.42
CA VAL A 200 7.01 5.95 29.92
C VAL A 200 6.76 6.77 31.19
N ARG A 201 5.50 7.03 31.56
CA ARG A 201 5.15 7.72 32.81
C ARG A 201 5.16 6.82 34.04
N PHE A 202 5.33 5.50 33.86
CA PHE A 202 5.28 4.53 34.94
C PHE A 202 6.68 4.05 35.33
N PRO A 203 6.93 3.77 36.63
CA PRO A 203 8.26 3.44 37.12
C PRO A 203 8.81 2.08 36.65
N PHE A 204 7.95 1.17 36.18
CA PHE A 204 8.38 -0.13 35.64
C PHE A 204 8.87 -0.04 34.18
N PHE A 205 8.71 1.10 33.53
CA PHE A 205 8.94 1.22 32.11
C PHE A 205 10.43 1.17 31.75
N ASN A 206 10.75 0.40 30.71
CA ASN A 206 12.09 0.36 30.16
C ASN A 206 12.14 1.17 28.85
N ALA A 207 12.99 2.18 28.78
CA ALA A 207 13.13 3.05 27.62
C ALA A 207 13.48 2.30 26.32
N THR A 208 14.16 1.15 26.42
CA THR A 208 14.48 0.29 25.26
C THR A 208 13.23 -0.31 24.59
N TRP A 209 12.07 -0.27 25.26
CA TRP A 209 10.81 -0.71 24.67
C TRP A 209 10.35 0.19 23.52
N ASP A 210 10.96 1.36 23.31
CA ASP A 210 10.82 2.15 22.10
C ASP A 210 11.09 1.33 20.81
N TYR A 211 11.98 0.32 20.87
CA TYR A 211 12.24 -0.59 19.76
C TYR A 211 10.99 -1.31 19.24
N HIS A 212 9.93 -1.45 20.05
CA HIS A 212 8.66 -2.01 19.57
C HIS A 212 7.99 -1.10 18.53
N ILE A 213 8.15 0.22 18.62
CA ILE A 213 7.66 1.15 17.58
C ILE A 213 8.40 0.86 16.26
N SER A 214 9.74 0.79 16.31
CA SER A 214 10.57 0.47 15.15
C SER A 214 10.28 -0.92 14.57
N ALA A 215 9.97 -1.90 15.42
CA ALA A 215 9.56 -3.23 14.99
C ALA A 215 8.21 -3.22 14.25
N VAL A 216 7.24 -2.43 14.72
CA VAL A 216 5.95 -2.26 14.01
C VAL A 216 6.13 -1.54 12.68
N MET A 217 6.98 -0.51 12.62
CA MET A 217 7.33 0.16 11.35
C MET A 217 8.01 -0.80 10.38
N THR A 218 8.93 -1.63 10.89
CA THR A 218 9.59 -2.68 10.12
C THR A 218 8.57 -3.65 9.55
N ALA A 219 7.66 -4.17 10.39
CA ALA A 219 6.57 -5.04 9.93
C ALA A 219 5.68 -4.36 8.88
N PHE A 220 5.42 -3.07 9.01
CA PHE A 220 4.67 -2.28 8.03
C PHE A 220 5.38 -2.20 6.67
N ILE A 221 6.70 -1.96 6.66
CA ILE A 221 7.51 -1.93 5.45
C ILE A 221 7.50 -3.31 4.77
N TYR A 222 7.73 -4.38 5.54
CA TYR A 222 7.72 -5.75 5.02
C TYR A 222 6.33 -6.17 4.52
N LEU A 223 5.23 -5.75 5.17
CA LEU A 223 3.88 -6.01 4.70
C LEU A 223 3.66 -5.47 3.28
N ILE A 224 4.07 -4.22 3.03
CA ILE A 224 3.91 -3.60 1.72
C ILE A 224 4.84 -4.27 0.69
N ALA A 225 6.08 -4.55 1.06
CA ALA A 225 7.02 -5.26 0.19
C ALA A 225 6.49 -6.64 -0.22
N TYR A 226 6.05 -7.44 0.77
CA TYR A 226 5.47 -8.77 0.56
C TYR A 226 4.20 -8.71 -0.30
N SER A 227 3.31 -7.75 -0.02
CA SER A 227 2.07 -7.62 -0.79
C SER A 227 2.37 -7.18 -2.23
N GLY A 228 3.39 -6.33 -2.41
CA GLY A 228 3.93 -5.96 -3.71
C GLY A 228 4.40 -7.14 -4.54
N TYR A 229 4.96 -8.17 -3.91
CA TYR A 229 5.44 -9.39 -4.55
C TYR A 229 4.33 -10.40 -4.80
N VAL A 230 3.53 -10.72 -3.77
CA VAL A 230 2.54 -11.82 -3.82
C VAL A 230 1.22 -11.41 -4.46
N GLN A 231 0.85 -10.13 -4.40
CA GLN A 231 -0.44 -9.64 -4.91
C GLN A 231 -0.25 -8.44 -5.85
N PRO A 232 0.37 -8.62 -7.04
CA PRO A 232 0.60 -7.51 -7.98
C PRO A 232 -0.69 -6.76 -8.36
N ALA A 233 -1.80 -7.51 -8.48
CA ALA A 233 -3.12 -6.98 -8.81
C ALA A 233 -3.64 -5.88 -7.85
N VAL A 234 -3.13 -5.82 -6.62
CA VAL A 234 -3.46 -4.74 -5.66
C VAL A 234 -2.92 -3.37 -6.15
N PHE A 235 -1.86 -3.38 -6.95
CA PHE A 235 -1.11 -2.20 -7.39
C PHE A 235 -1.29 -1.88 -8.88
N ASP A 236 -1.86 -2.81 -9.63
CA ASP A 236 -2.26 -2.60 -11.03
C ASP A 236 -3.53 -1.75 -11.14
N GLY A 237 -4.16 -1.47 -9.99
CA GLY A 237 -5.36 -0.65 -9.86
C GLY A 237 -6.63 -1.47 -9.99
N TYR A 238 -7.66 -1.02 -9.27
CA TYR A 238 -8.99 -1.59 -9.42
C TYR A 238 -9.55 -1.22 -10.80
N GLN A 239 -9.82 -2.21 -11.65
CA GLN A 239 -10.72 -2.04 -12.80
C GLN A 239 -12.15 -2.26 -12.30
N TRP A 240 -12.88 -1.17 -12.06
CA TRP A 240 -14.34 -1.21 -12.01
C TRP A 240 -14.82 -1.59 -13.41
N THR A 241 -14.94 -2.89 -13.72
CA THR A 241 -15.95 -3.32 -14.68
C THR A 241 -17.25 -3.25 -13.89
N GLU A 242 -18.08 -2.23 -14.14
CA GLU A 242 -19.46 -2.33 -13.69
C GLU A 242 -20.02 -3.67 -14.18
N PRO A 243 -20.76 -4.42 -13.34
CA PRO A 243 -21.40 -5.65 -13.80
C PRO A 243 -22.34 -5.43 -15.00
N ASN A 244 -22.77 -4.17 -15.24
CA ASN A 244 -23.76 -3.80 -16.26
C ASN A 244 -23.42 -2.55 -17.10
N ALA A 245 -22.22 -1.97 -17.04
CA ALA A 245 -21.86 -0.92 -18.00
C ALA A 245 -21.40 -1.57 -19.31
N PRO A 246 -21.99 -1.24 -20.46
CA PRO A 246 -21.45 -1.67 -21.73
C PRO A 246 -20.04 -1.10 -21.86
N VAL A 247 -19.06 -2.00 -21.95
CA VAL A 247 -17.63 -1.70 -22.06
C VAL A 247 -17.41 -0.83 -23.29
N LYS A 248 -17.37 0.50 -23.10
CA LYS A 248 -17.09 1.45 -24.16
C LYS A 248 -15.59 1.77 -24.16
N TYR A 249 -14.90 1.02 -25.01
CA TYR A 249 -13.66 1.35 -25.72
C TYR A 249 -12.46 1.82 -24.91
N ARG A 250 -11.46 0.93 -24.82
CA ARG A 250 -10.10 1.30 -25.19
C ARG A 250 -9.26 0.10 -25.63
N ASN A 251 -8.91 0.14 -26.92
CA ASN A 251 -7.88 -0.59 -27.65
C ASN A 251 -8.27 -1.99 -28.18
N SER A 252 -8.53 -2.01 -29.49
CA SER A 252 -8.80 -3.17 -30.37
C SER A 252 -9.91 -4.12 -29.91
N GLY A 253 -11.16 -3.66 -29.93
CA GLY A 253 -12.29 -4.59 -29.92
C GLY A 253 -12.28 -5.42 -31.20
N LEU A 254 -12.54 -6.72 -31.10
CA LEU A 254 -12.89 -7.54 -32.28
C LEU A 254 -13.98 -6.79 -33.04
N THR A 255 -13.77 -6.55 -34.33
CA THR A 255 -14.87 -6.08 -35.17
C THR A 255 -15.99 -7.13 -35.13
N PRO A 256 -17.26 -6.75 -35.34
CA PRO A 256 -18.37 -7.71 -35.38
C PRO A 256 -18.11 -8.89 -36.34
N GLU A 257 -17.40 -8.64 -37.43
CA GLU A 257 -16.99 -9.65 -38.42
C GLU A 257 -15.94 -10.61 -37.84
N ALA A 258 -14.92 -10.08 -37.17
CA ALA A 258 -13.92 -10.90 -36.49
C ALA A 258 -14.55 -11.73 -35.35
N SER A 259 -15.53 -11.17 -34.63
CA SER A 259 -16.25 -11.84 -33.53
C SER A 259 -17.03 -13.05 -34.05
N ARG A 260 -17.76 -12.87 -35.16
CA ARG A 260 -18.46 -13.98 -35.82
C ARG A 260 -17.52 -15.03 -36.39
N SER A 261 -16.40 -14.62 -36.99
CA SER A 261 -15.40 -15.56 -37.51
C SER A 261 -14.75 -16.37 -36.38
N LEU A 262 -14.43 -15.72 -35.26
CA LEU A 262 -13.87 -16.40 -34.09
C LEU A 262 -14.89 -17.34 -33.45
N LEU A 263 -16.18 -16.98 -33.40
CA LEU A 263 -17.26 -17.85 -32.95
C LEU A 263 -17.36 -19.10 -33.83
N GLN A 264 -17.34 -18.95 -35.16
CA GLN A 264 -17.40 -20.09 -36.08
C GLN A 264 -16.24 -21.07 -35.87
N ASN A 265 -15.02 -20.55 -35.75
CA ASN A 265 -13.83 -21.37 -35.49
C ASN A 265 -13.89 -22.05 -34.11
N LEU A 266 -14.38 -21.34 -33.09
CA LEU A 266 -14.61 -21.89 -31.76
C LEU A 266 -15.62 -23.03 -31.79
N THR A 267 -16.79 -22.82 -32.41
CA THR A 267 -17.83 -23.84 -32.52
C THR A 267 -17.34 -25.07 -33.30
N PHE A 268 -16.59 -24.86 -34.38
CA PHE A 268 -15.97 -25.96 -35.12
C PHE A 268 -15.01 -26.78 -34.24
N LEU A 269 -14.09 -26.12 -33.54
CA LEU A 269 -13.12 -26.80 -32.67
C LEU A 269 -13.80 -27.54 -31.50
N MET A 270 -14.87 -26.97 -30.95
CA MET A 270 -15.55 -27.52 -29.79
C MET A 270 -16.55 -28.63 -30.17
N GLU A 271 -17.32 -28.48 -31.24
CA GLU A 271 -18.38 -29.44 -31.60
C GLU A 271 -17.91 -30.50 -32.60
N GLN A 272 -17.09 -30.12 -33.59
CA GLN A 272 -16.62 -31.05 -34.63
C GLN A 272 -15.35 -31.77 -34.20
N GLU A 273 -14.33 -31.03 -33.74
CA GLU A 273 -13.07 -31.64 -33.28
C GLU A 273 -13.14 -32.14 -31.84
N LYS A 274 -14.26 -31.90 -31.14
CA LYS A 274 -14.50 -32.32 -29.76
C LYS A 274 -13.36 -31.95 -28.82
N ALA A 275 -12.82 -30.74 -28.93
CA ALA A 275 -11.71 -30.29 -28.09
C ALA A 275 -11.98 -30.43 -26.58
N TYR A 276 -13.25 -30.43 -26.17
CA TYR A 276 -13.66 -30.70 -24.78
C TYR A 276 -13.28 -32.10 -24.26
N HIS A 277 -12.82 -33.04 -25.09
CA HIS A 277 -12.26 -34.33 -24.68
C HIS A 277 -10.89 -34.21 -24.00
N ASP A 278 -10.12 -33.14 -24.28
CA ASP A 278 -8.84 -32.92 -23.60
C ASP A 278 -9.09 -32.67 -22.09
N PRO A 279 -8.63 -33.56 -21.18
CA PRO A 279 -8.83 -33.39 -19.75
C PRO A 279 -8.13 -32.13 -19.21
N ASP A 280 -7.08 -31.67 -19.88
CA ASP A 280 -6.29 -30.51 -19.51
C ASP A 280 -6.71 -29.25 -20.32
N ILE A 281 -7.88 -29.27 -20.96
CA ILE A 281 -8.37 -28.11 -21.72
C ILE A 281 -8.52 -26.90 -20.78
N ASN A 282 -7.95 -25.78 -21.20
CA ASN A 282 -8.11 -24.51 -20.54
C ASN A 282 -8.19 -23.39 -21.58
N LEU A 283 -8.63 -22.22 -21.12
CA LEU A 283 -8.84 -21.07 -21.99
C LEU A 283 -7.56 -20.61 -22.73
N GLU A 284 -6.36 -20.93 -22.21
CA GLU A 284 -5.09 -20.59 -22.85
C GLU A 284 -4.79 -21.48 -24.04
N LYS A 285 -4.93 -22.79 -23.86
CA LYS A 285 -4.80 -23.77 -24.95
C LYS A 285 -5.80 -23.47 -26.06
N LEU A 286 -7.04 -23.17 -25.70
CA LEU A 286 -8.09 -22.84 -26.67
C LEU A 286 -7.77 -21.55 -27.45
N ALA A 287 -7.26 -20.53 -26.76
CA ALA A 287 -6.85 -19.28 -27.39
C ALA A 287 -5.67 -19.48 -28.37
N ASN A 288 -4.71 -20.32 -28.00
CA ASN A 288 -3.58 -20.66 -28.87
C ASN A 288 -4.04 -21.41 -30.13
N SER A 289 -4.96 -22.37 -30.01
CA SER A 289 -5.52 -23.10 -31.17
C SER A 289 -6.32 -22.21 -32.12
N LEU A 290 -6.99 -21.18 -31.58
CA LEU A 290 -7.76 -20.21 -32.35
C LEU A 290 -6.94 -19.01 -32.83
N ASN A 291 -5.63 -18.99 -32.56
CA ASN A 291 -4.72 -17.88 -32.82
C ASN A 291 -5.28 -16.52 -32.34
N ALA A 292 -5.86 -16.51 -31.15
CA ALA A 292 -6.56 -15.38 -30.56
C ALA A 292 -6.07 -15.11 -29.13
N SER A 293 -6.39 -13.93 -28.57
CA SER A 293 -6.09 -13.65 -27.17
C SER A 293 -7.08 -14.37 -26.25
N LYS A 294 -6.61 -14.76 -25.05
CA LYS A 294 -7.43 -15.34 -23.98
C LYS A 294 -8.68 -14.48 -23.67
N HIS A 295 -8.51 -13.15 -23.76
CA HIS A 295 -9.58 -12.18 -23.59
C HIS A 295 -10.62 -12.27 -24.71
N HIS A 296 -10.21 -12.34 -25.98
CA HIS A 296 -11.13 -12.42 -27.12
C HIS A 296 -11.95 -13.71 -27.12
N VAL A 297 -11.33 -14.85 -26.78
CA VAL A 297 -12.06 -16.13 -26.68
C VAL A 297 -13.07 -16.10 -25.55
N SER A 298 -12.68 -15.61 -24.35
CA SER A 298 -13.64 -15.46 -23.24
C SER A 298 -14.77 -14.48 -23.58
N GLN A 299 -14.46 -13.40 -24.30
CA GLN A 299 -15.45 -12.41 -24.71
C GLN A 299 -16.47 -13.05 -25.67
N VAL A 300 -16.02 -13.78 -26.70
CA VAL A 300 -16.92 -14.43 -27.67
C VAL A 300 -17.81 -15.48 -27.00
N ILE A 301 -17.27 -16.30 -26.10
CA ILE A 301 -18.05 -17.29 -25.35
C ILE A 301 -19.13 -16.60 -24.51
N ASN A 302 -18.76 -15.60 -23.72
CA ASN A 302 -19.71 -14.91 -22.84
C ASN A 302 -20.77 -14.12 -23.65
N GLU A 303 -20.36 -13.45 -24.73
CA GLU A 303 -21.22 -12.56 -25.52
C GLU A 303 -22.22 -13.32 -26.41
N HIS A 304 -21.81 -14.43 -27.03
CA HIS A 304 -22.66 -15.20 -27.94
C HIS A 304 -23.31 -16.43 -27.32
N LEU A 305 -22.68 -17.06 -26.33
CA LEU A 305 -23.20 -18.27 -25.68
C LEU A 305 -23.79 -18.02 -24.29
N GLY A 306 -23.51 -16.84 -23.69
CA GLY A 306 -24.10 -16.44 -22.40
C GLY A 306 -23.62 -17.26 -21.19
N VAL A 307 -22.56 -18.05 -21.34
CA VAL A 307 -22.01 -18.94 -20.31
C VAL A 307 -20.51 -18.72 -20.16
N SER A 308 -19.93 -19.12 -19.03
CA SER A 308 -18.48 -19.13 -18.88
C SER A 308 -17.82 -20.28 -19.67
N PHE A 309 -16.52 -20.16 -19.97
CA PHE A 309 -15.76 -21.24 -20.65
C PHE A 309 -15.90 -22.60 -19.96
N PHE A 310 -15.83 -22.64 -18.63
CA PHE A 310 -15.94 -23.89 -17.88
C PHE A 310 -17.35 -24.49 -17.97
N GLU A 311 -18.39 -23.65 -17.95
CA GLU A 311 -19.78 -24.10 -18.15
C GLU A 311 -19.98 -24.64 -19.56
N TYR A 312 -19.44 -23.98 -20.58
CA TYR A 312 -19.55 -24.43 -21.97
C TYR A 312 -18.91 -25.82 -22.18
N VAL A 313 -17.68 -26.02 -21.67
CA VAL A 313 -17.00 -27.33 -21.72
C VAL A 313 -17.80 -28.40 -20.99
N ASN A 314 -18.31 -28.08 -19.79
CA ASN A 314 -19.07 -29.03 -18.99
C ASN A 314 -20.40 -29.40 -19.64
N GLN A 315 -21.11 -28.44 -20.25
CA GLN A 315 -22.35 -28.71 -20.99
C GLN A 315 -22.12 -29.71 -22.12
N LEU A 316 -21.08 -29.52 -22.93
CA LEU A 316 -20.75 -30.46 -24.01
C LEU A 316 -20.39 -31.86 -23.50
N ARG A 317 -19.58 -31.94 -22.44
CA ARG A 317 -19.24 -33.22 -21.80
C ARG A 317 -20.47 -33.95 -21.25
N ILE A 318 -21.38 -33.22 -20.61
CA ILE A 318 -22.61 -33.79 -20.04
C ILE A 318 -23.54 -34.27 -21.14
N GLU A 319 -23.73 -33.46 -22.20
CA GLU A 319 -24.60 -33.84 -23.32
C GLU A 319 -24.08 -35.08 -24.05
N GLU A 320 -22.77 -35.18 -24.29
CA GLU A 320 -22.22 -36.38 -24.90
C GLU A 320 -22.29 -37.60 -23.97
N ALA A 321 -22.05 -37.42 -22.67
CA ALA A 321 -22.22 -38.51 -21.70
C ALA A 321 -23.67 -39.03 -21.67
N LYS A 322 -24.67 -38.14 -21.77
CA LYS A 322 -26.08 -38.54 -21.90
C LYS A 322 -26.33 -39.36 -23.17
N GLN A 323 -25.72 -38.98 -24.29
CA GLN A 323 -25.87 -39.72 -25.56
C GLN A 323 -25.23 -41.11 -25.51
N ILE A 324 -24.11 -41.27 -24.80
CA ILE A 324 -23.43 -42.57 -24.64
C ILE A 324 -24.21 -43.50 -23.70
N LEU A 325 -24.92 -42.93 -22.72
CA LEU A 325 -25.70 -43.69 -21.71
C LEU A 325 -27.15 -43.98 -22.12
N ALA A 326 -27.65 -43.36 -23.20
CA ALA A 326 -28.97 -43.60 -23.78
C ALA A 326 -28.91 -44.78 -24.77
#